data_AF-A0A7K5Y447-F1
#
_entry.id   AF-A0A7K5Y447-F1
#
_cell.length_a   1.000
_cell.length_b   1.000
_cell.length_c   1.000
_cell.angle_alpha   90.00
_cell.angle_beta   90.00
_cell.angle_gamma   90.00
#
_symmetry.space_group_name_H-M   'P 1'
#
loop_
_entity.id
_entity.type
_entity.pdbx_description
1 polymer ?
#
loop_
_entity_poly.entity_id
_entity_poly.type
_entity_poly.pdbx_seq_one_letter_code
_entity_poly.pdbx_strand_id
1 'polypeptide(L)'
;TARRSPEHLALLRGEPGGAARAGGEGEPSAPPEPRGGLLQGSQLYAVIDAVPVRRWKEFMRVLELREAEIEVVELEVTHIRDQQYEMLKRWCQQTSPTLDRVFAALERMELAGCAEALRRALPP
;
A
#
# COMPACT_ATOMS: atom_id res chain seq x y z
N THR A 1 -10.99 -68.40 3.45
CA THR A 1 -11.94 -69.09 2.55
C THR A 1 -12.17 -68.23 1.33
N ALA A 2 -11.98 -68.84 0.16
CA ALA A 2 -11.77 -68.19 -1.14
C ALA A 2 -13.07 -67.85 -1.90
N ARG A 3 -12.90 -66.97 -2.91
CA ARG A 3 -13.66 -66.75 -4.18
C ARG A 3 -13.80 -65.23 -4.37
N ARG A 4 -13.36 -64.59 -5.46
CA ARG A 4 -13.45 -64.96 -6.88
C ARG A 4 -12.43 -64.11 -7.65
N SER A 5 -11.50 -64.76 -8.34
CA SER A 5 -11.18 -64.39 -9.73
C SER A 5 -12.06 -65.29 -10.62
N PRO A 6 -12.18 -65.15 -11.96
CA PRO A 6 -11.39 -64.42 -12.95
C PRO A 6 -12.28 -63.78 -14.06
N GLU A 7 -11.72 -63.56 -15.26
CA GLU A 7 -12.36 -63.39 -16.59
C GLU A 7 -13.23 -62.13 -16.81
N HIS A 8 -12.94 -61.22 -17.74
CA HIS A 8 -12.68 -61.44 -19.16
C HIS A 8 -12.12 -60.12 -19.71
N LEU A 9 -10.84 -60.02 -20.06
CA LEU A 9 -10.40 -60.15 -21.46
C LEU A 9 -11.41 -59.64 -22.51
N ALA A 10 -11.81 -58.38 -22.38
CA ALA A 10 -12.09 -57.52 -23.53
C ALA A 10 -10.95 -56.49 -23.60
N LEU A 11 -9.73 -56.90 -23.94
CA LEU A 11 -9.32 -56.95 -25.33
C LEU A 11 -9.94 -55.80 -26.16
N LEU A 12 -9.07 -54.81 -26.35
CA LEU A 12 -8.80 -54.12 -27.61
C LEU A 12 -9.31 -52.68 -27.72
N ARG A 13 -8.29 -51.83 -27.78
CA ARG A 13 -8.16 -50.61 -28.58
C ARG A 13 -8.73 -49.32 -27.97
N GLY A 14 -7.78 -48.47 -27.59
CA GLY A 14 -7.85 -47.06 -27.91
C GLY A 14 -7.36 -46.17 -26.79
N GLU A 15 -6.06 -45.94 -26.71
CA GLU A 15 -5.61 -44.58 -26.37
C GLU A 15 -5.97 -43.71 -27.58
N PRO A 16 -6.53 -42.51 -27.37
CA PRO A 16 -5.64 -41.36 -27.36
C PRO A 16 -6.03 -40.30 -26.33
N GLY A 17 -5.03 -39.46 -26.02
CA GLY A 17 -5.14 -38.39 -25.07
C GLY A 17 -6.13 -37.29 -25.44
N GLY A 18 -6.39 -36.44 -24.46
CA GLY A 18 -7.20 -35.24 -24.63
C GLY A 18 -7.73 -34.73 -23.30
N ALA A 19 -7.03 -33.73 -22.78
CA ALA A 19 -7.53 -32.60 -21.99
C ALA A 19 -8.72 -32.82 -21.03
N ALA A 20 -8.45 -32.59 -19.74
CA ALA A 20 -9.12 -31.56 -18.92
C ALA A 20 -8.99 -31.95 -17.44
N ARG A 21 -8.01 -31.37 -16.74
CA ARG A 21 -8.07 -31.31 -15.29
C ARG A 21 -8.95 -30.13 -14.90
N ALA A 22 -10.13 -30.49 -14.42
CA ALA A 22 -10.97 -29.68 -13.56
C ALA A 22 -10.27 -29.41 -12.22
N GLY A 23 -10.67 -28.32 -11.58
CA GLY A 23 -10.23 -27.87 -10.25
C GLY A 23 -9.59 -26.49 -10.38
N GLY A 24 -10.25 -25.36 -10.15
CA GLY A 24 -11.38 -25.13 -9.26
C GLY A 24 -10.88 -24.59 -7.93
N GLU A 25 -10.22 -23.43 -7.95
CA GLU A 25 -10.00 -22.60 -6.75
C GLU A 25 -10.24 -21.16 -7.18
N GLY A 26 -11.49 -20.73 -6.99
CA GLY A 26 -11.84 -19.32 -7.01
C GLY A 26 -11.04 -18.64 -5.91
N GLU A 27 -10.03 -17.90 -6.33
CA GLU A 27 -9.30 -16.97 -5.49
C GLU A 27 -10.33 -16.10 -4.74
N PRO A 28 -10.29 -16.02 -3.40
CA PRO A 28 -11.19 -15.15 -2.69
C PRO A 28 -10.88 -13.73 -3.14
N SER A 29 -11.80 -13.16 -3.91
CA SER A 29 -11.83 -11.76 -4.25
C SER A 29 -11.94 -11.00 -2.92
N ALA A 30 -10.78 -10.70 -2.34
CA ALA A 30 -10.68 -9.68 -1.32
C ALA A 30 -11.35 -8.43 -1.92
N PRO A 31 -12.26 -7.77 -1.18
CA PRO A 31 -12.83 -6.53 -1.67
C PRO A 31 -11.66 -5.61 -2.05
N PRO A 32 -11.71 -4.90 -3.20
CA PRO A 32 -10.74 -3.86 -3.44
C PRO A 32 -10.91 -2.89 -2.27
N GLU A 33 -9.98 -2.94 -1.31
CA GLU A 33 -9.85 -1.90 -0.30
C GLU A 33 -9.96 -0.58 -1.05
N PRO A 34 -10.74 0.39 -0.55
CA PRO A 34 -11.01 1.61 -1.29
C PRO A 34 -9.68 2.22 -1.71
N ARG A 35 -9.33 2.05 -2.99
CA ARG A 35 -8.10 2.53 -3.61
C ARG A 35 -8.20 4.04 -3.85
N GLY A 36 -8.75 4.77 -2.88
CA GLY A 36 -8.40 6.17 -2.73
C GLY A 36 -6.92 6.15 -2.37
N GLY A 37 -6.07 6.61 -3.28
CA GLY A 37 -4.63 6.29 -3.34
C GLY A 37 -3.87 6.51 -2.04
N LEU A 38 -3.91 5.54 -1.13
CA LEU A 38 -3.12 5.56 0.09
C LEU A 38 -1.64 5.56 -0.32
N LEU A 39 -0.90 6.58 0.13
CA LEU A 39 0.55 6.59 -0.05
C LEU A 39 1.11 5.32 0.58
N GLN A 40 1.91 4.57 -0.18
CA GLN A 40 2.55 3.36 0.31
C GLN A 40 3.58 3.72 1.40
N GLY A 41 3.90 2.78 2.29
CA GLY A 41 4.85 3.01 3.39
C GLY A 41 6.21 3.56 2.92
N SER A 42 6.72 3.08 1.79
CA SER A 42 7.96 3.61 1.17
C SER A 42 7.82 5.06 0.72
N GLN A 43 6.65 5.48 0.24
CA GLN A 43 6.39 6.85 -0.18
C GLN A 43 6.31 7.79 1.03
N LEU A 44 5.75 7.32 2.16
CA LEU A 44 5.73 8.09 3.41
C LEU A 44 7.14 8.40 3.89
N TYR A 45 8.03 7.39 3.89
CA TYR A 45 9.43 7.61 4.26
C TYR A 45 10.16 8.54 3.28
N ALA A 46 9.90 8.43 1.99
CA ALA A 46 10.46 9.38 1.02
C ALA A 46 10.04 10.83 1.31
N VAL A 47 8.79 11.06 1.74
CA VAL A 47 8.33 12.40 2.17
C VAL A 47 9.05 12.84 3.45
N ILE A 48 9.18 11.95 4.44
CA ILE A 48 9.88 12.23 5.70
C ILE A 48 11.34 12.62 5.45
N ASP A 49 12.01 11.94 4.52
CA ASP A 49 13.40 12.20 4.18
C ASP A 49 13.58 13.48 3.36
N ALA A 50 12.59 13.87 2.56
CA ALA A 50 12.63 15.08 1.75
C ALA A 50 12.31 16.36 2.53
N VAL A 51 11.43 16.30 3.54
CA VAL A 51 10.94 17.49 4.25
C VAL A 51 11.78 17.80 5.49
N PRO A 52 12.31 19.03 5.63
CA PRO A 52 13.08 19.41 6.82
C PRO A 52 12.24 19.32 8.11
N VAL A 53 12.76 18.64 9.13
CA VAL A 53 12.12 18.45 10.44
C VAL A 53 11.60 19.77 11.03
N ARG A 54 12.36 20.86 10.91
CA ARG A 54 11.99 22.19 11.44
C ARG A 54 10.71 22.76 10.81
N ARG A 55 10.39 22.38 9.58
CA ARG A 55 9.18 22.84 8.86
C ARG A 55 8.09 21.77 8.80
N TRP A 56 8.27 20.66 9.51
CA TRP A 56 7.35 19.53 9.44
C TRP A 56 5.93 19.86 9.89
N LYS A 57 5.77 20.57 11.01
CA LYS A 57 4.44 20.94 11.52
C LYS A 57 3.71 21.92 10.62
N GLU A 58 4.46 22.86 10.04
CA GLU A 58 3.95 23.77 9.01
C GLU A 58 3.46 22.98 7.79
N PHE A 59 4.24 21.99 7.35
CA PHE A 59 3.86 21.10 6.26
C PHE A 59 2.60 20.29 6.55
N MET A 60 2.46 19.69 7.74
CA MET A 60 1.24 18.97 8.11
C MET A 60 0.00 19.87 8.16
N ARG A 61 0.17 21.13 8.58
CA ARG A 61 -0.92 22.14 8.54
C ARG A 61 -1.33 22.49 7.11
N VAL A 62 -0.38 22.63 6.18
CA VAL A 62 -0.67 22.87 4.75
C VAL A 62 -1.35 21.67 4.10
N LEU A 63 -1.01 20.46 4.54
CA LEU A 63 -1.71 19.23 4.17
C LEU A 63 -3.12 19.10 4.79
N GLU A 64 -3.53 20.08 5.59
CA GLU A 64 -4.81 20.14 6.29
C GLU A 64 -5.01 19.02 7.32
N LEU A 65 -3.91 18.50 7.90
CA LEU A 65 -4.04 17.71 9.12
C LEU A 65 -4.47 18.64 10.26
N ARG A 66 -5.51 18.26 11.00
CA ARG A 66 -6.05 19.04 12.11
C ARG A 66 -4.98 19.29 13.16
N GLU A 67 -4.96 20.49 13.74
CA GLU A 67 -3.97 20.85 14.76
C GLU A 67 -4.03 19.92 15.97
N ALA A 68 -5.24 19.54 16.40
CA ALA A 68 -5.43 18.57 17.48
C ALA A 68 -4.74 17.23 17.21
N GLU A 69 -4.70 16.76 15.96
CA GLU A 69 -4.04 15.50 15.60
C GLU A 69 -2.52 15.65 15.64
N ILE A 70 -1.99 16.80 15.24
CA ILE A 70 -0.56 17.13 15.34
C ILE A 70 -0.16 17.15 16.83
N GLU A 71 -0.93 17.83 17.68
CA GLU A 71 -0.68 17.92 19.12
C GLU A 71 -0.73 16.56 19.82
N VAL A 72 -1.73 15.73 19.51
CA VAL A 72 -1.85 14.37 20.05
C VAL A 72 -0.61 13.54 19.68
N VAL A 73 -0.16 13.59 18.43
CA VAL A 73 1.04 12.84 18.00
C VAL A 73 2.30 13.32 18.74
N GLU A 74 2.49 14.64 18.89
CA GLU A 74 3.64 15.19 19.63
C GLU A 74 3.65 14.74 21.10
N LEU A 75 2.48 14.51 21.69
CA LEU A 75 2.33 14.13 23.09
C LEU A 75 2.45 12.61 23.31
N GLU A 76 1.95 11.81 22.37
CA GLU A 76 1.98 10.34 22.43
C GLU A 76 3.32 9.75 21.98
N VAL A 77 4.00 10.40 21.03
CA VAL A 77 5.18 9.85 20.35
C VAL A 77 6.40 10.69 20.67
N THR A 78 7.39 10.10 21.33
CA THR A 78 8.59 10.83 21.78
C THR A 78 9.63 11.01 20.68
N HIS A 79 9.73 10.04 19.77
CA HIS A 79 10.74 10.05 18.72
C HIS A 79 10.26 10.85 17.50
N ILE A 80 11.07 11.83 17.08
CA ILE A 80 10.69 12.78 16.01
C ILE A 80 10.32 12.04 14.71
N ARG A 81 11.11 11.05 14.29
CA ARG A 81 10.83 10.34 13.04
C ARG A 81 9.51 9.58 13.10
N ASP A 82 9.19 9.04 14.27
CA ASP A 82 7.96 8.29 14.50
C ASP A 82 6.76 9.25 14.55
N GLN A 83 6.93 10.45 15.12
CA GLN A 83 5.92 11.52 15.02
C GLN A 83 5.64 11.87 13.56
N GLN A 84 6.67 12.08 12.75
CA GLN A 84 6.52 12.40 11.34
C GLN A 84 5.72 11.32 10.59
N TYR A 85 6.07 10.05 10.82
CA TYR A 85 5.35 8.94 10.24
C TYR A 85 3.88 8.87 10.71
N GLU A 86 3.63 8.97 12.01
CA GLU A 86 2.28 8.88 12.57
C GLU A 86 1.39 10.06 12.16
N MET A 87 1.94 11.27 11.98
CA MET A 87 1.22 12.41 11.42
C MET A 87 0.78 12.14 9.98
N LEU A 88 1.69 11.66 9.13
CA LEU A 88 1.35 11.32 7.74
C LEU A 88 0.34 10.19 7.65
N LYS A 89 0.47 9.18 8.50
CA LYS A 89 -0.45 8.05 8.57
C LYS A 89 -1.86 8.50 8.95
N ARG A 90 -2.00 9.37 9.96
CA ARG A 90 -3.29 9.97 10.35
C ARG A 90 -3.88 10.85 9.24
N TRP A 91 -3.05 11.61 8.54
CA TRP A 91 -3.47 12.37 7.36
C TRP A 91 -4.01 11.43 6.27
N CYS A 92 -3.28 10.37 5.92
CA CYS A 92 -3.74 9.37 4.94
C CYS A 92 -5.08 8.71 5.30
N GLN A 93 -5.39 8.58 6.60
CA GLN A 93 -6.66 8.01 7.07
C GLN A 93 -7.83 8.99 7.03
N GLN A 94 -7.57 10.29 7.17
CA GLN A 94 -8.60 11.33 7.33
C GLN A 94 -8.94 12.06 6.02
N THR A 95 -8.05 11.99 5.04
CA THR A 95 -8.20 12.68 3.75
C THR A 95 -8.00 11.72 2.60
N SER A 96 -8.16 12.18 1.35
CA SER A 96 -7.66 11.47 0.18
C SER A 96 -6.18 11.83 0.00
N PRO A 97 -5.24 11.00 0.51
CA PRO A 97 -3.83 11.28 0.32
C PRO A 97 -3.50 11.11 -1.16
N THR A 98 -2.77 12.07 -1.71
CA THR A 98 -2.25 11.97 -3.07
C THR A 98 -0.87 12.63 -3.10
N LEU A 99 0.02 12.13 -3.95
CA LEU A 99 1.31 12.76 -4.17
C LEU A 99 1.15 14.19 -4.71
N ASP A 100 0.10 14.44 -5.49
CA ASP A 100 -0.22 15.79 -5.98
C ASP A 100 -0.43 16.78 -4.83
N ARG A 101 -1.20 16.40 -3.80
CA ARG A 101 -1.38 17.23 -2.60
C ARG A 101 -0.07 17.46 -1.83
N VAL A 102 0.80 16.44 -1.79
CA VAL A 102 2.13 16.58 -1.19
C VAL A 102 2.99 17.58 -1.97
N PHE A 103 3.06 17.43 -3.30
CA PHE A 103 3.82 18.35 -4.15
C PHE A 103 3.27 19.78 -4.07
N ALA A 104 1.95 19.96 -4.14
CA ALA A 104 1.32 21.26 -3.99
C ALA A 104 1.63 21.90 -2.62
N ALA A 105 1.64 21.12 -1.54
CA ALA A 105 2.02 21.62 -0.22
C ALA A 105 3.48 22.07 -0.17
N LEU A 106 4.39 21.30 -0.78
CA LEU A 106 5.81 21.66 -0.87
C LEU A 106 6.01 22.95 -1.68
N GLU A 107 5.31 23.12 -2.81
CA GLU A 107 5.37 24.33 -3.63
C GLU A 107 4.86 25.56 -2.87
N ARG A 108 3.73 25.44 -2.15
CA ARG A 108 3.16 26.53 -1.33
C ARG A 108 4.07 26.98 -0.19
N MET A 109 4.93 26.08 0.29
CA MET A 109 5.91 26.37 1.34
C MET A 109 7.27 26.82 0.79
N GLU A 110 7.40 27.02 -0.52
CA GLU A 110 8.65 27.34 -1.20
C GLU A 110 9.72 26.24 -1.03
N LEU A 111 9.28 24.99 -0.85
CA LEU A 111 10.11 23.79 -0.73
C LEU A 111 10.23 23.05 -2.06
N ALA A 112 10.35 23.78 -3.17
CA ALA A 112 10.47 23.21 -4.51
C ALA A 112 11.68 22.24 -4.64
N GLY A 113 12.79 22.54 -3.96
CA GLY A 113 13.95 21.63 -3.91
C GLY A 113 13.64 20.28 -3.25
N CYS A 114 12.78 20.27 -2.23
CA CYS A 114 12.31 19.04 -1.58
C CYS A 114 11.35 18.27 -2.49
N ALA A 115 10.48 18.96 -3.23
CA ALA A 115 9.58 18.35 -4.20
C ALA A 115 10.37 17.61 -5.29
N GLU A 116 11.41 18.24 -5.84
CA GLU A 116 12.28 17.62 -6.83
C GLU A 116 13.09 16.44 -6.27
N ALA A 117 13.57 16.53 -5.03
CA ALA A 117 14.22 15.40 -4.36
C ALA A 117 13.26 14.22 -4.17
N LEU A 118 12.02 14.50 -3.74
CA LEU A 118 10.97 13.50 -3.58
C LEU A 118 10.62 12.82 -4.91
N ARG A 119 10.47 13.58 -6.00
CA ARG A 119 10.21 13.02 -7.35
C ARG A 119 11.30 12.05 -7.80
N ARG A 120 12.56 12.30 -7.44
CA ARG A 120 13.69 11.41 -7.76
C ARG A 120 13.73 10.17 -6.89
N ALA A 121 13.21 10.25 -5.67
CA ALA A 121 13.17 9.14 -4.73
C ALA A 121 12.01 8.17 -5.01
N LEU A 122 10.93 8.67 -5.62
CA LEU A 122 9.77 7.87 -5.97
C LEU A 122 9.99 7.13 -7.30
N PRO A 123 9.59 5.86 -7.41
CA PRO A 123 9.62 5.13 -8.67
C PRO A 123 8.66 5.76 -9.71
N PRO A 124 9.00 5.68 -11.01
CA PRO A 124 8.19 6.24 -12.10
C PRO A 124 6.85 5.52 -12.30
#